data_AF-A0AAW1AHK3-F1
#
_entry.id   AF-A0AAW1AHK3-F1
#
_cell.length_a   1.000
_cell.length_b   1.000
_cell.length_c   1.000
_cell.angle_alpha   90.00
_cell.angle_beta   90.00
_cell.angle_gamma   90.00
#
_symmetry.space_group_name_H-M   'P 1'
#
loop_
_entity.id
_entity.type
_entity.pdbx_description
1 polymer ?
#
loop_
_entity_poly.entity_id
_entity_poly.type
_entity_poly.pdbx_seq_one_letter_code
_entity_poly.pdbx_strand_id
1 'polypeptide(L)'
;MFWDDPCSNKTGILKDNYDSLVHIYTKKQNETYVTLNGWSKLMDDHSNRKKSDTKLTFTKVYITHDPIKYYNADFNVPFNFMFINQLHNKSEAVDYKTLIDKWVRTVREGSASNWVIGNHDNHRVATRFGHGRADNVMMMSMVMPGILVIYNDDKIGTVDRKFTYAETMNSASCSVMGLVPR
;
A
#
# COMPACT_ATOMS: atom_id res chain seq x y z
N MET A 1 2.82 -24.68 -19.04
CA MET A 1 4.02 -24.91 -18.21
C MET A 1 4.28 -23.61 -17.46
N PHE A 2 4.29 -23.64 -16.13
CA PHE A 2 4.59 -22.45 -15.31
C PHE A 2 6.09 -22.43 -15.01
N TRP A 3 6.71 -21.25 -15.06
CA TRP A 3 8.13 -21.07 -14.78
C TRP A 3 8.35 -20.78 -13.30
N ASP A 4 9.39 -21.37 -12.71
CA ASP A 4 9.82 -21.06 -11.35
C ASP A 4 10.61 -19.74 -11.31
N ASP A 5 10.40 -18.95 -10.26
CA ASP A 5 11.17 -17.72 -10.04
C ASP A 5 12.67 -18.03 -9.78
N PRO A 6 13.60 -17.24 -10.35
CA PRO A 6 15.03 -17.44 -10.12
C PRO A 6 15.47 -17.01 -8.71
N CYS A 7 16.59 -17.58 -8.24
CA CYS A 7 17.22 -17.19 -6.97
C CYS A 7 17.69 -15.73 -6.98
N SER A 8 17.56 -15.04 -5.84
CA SER A 8 17.98 -13.66 -5.63
C SER A 8 19.47 -13.48 -5.33
N ASN A 9 20.18 -14.58 -5.02
CA ASN A 9 21.60 -14.60 -4.63
C ASN A 9 21.97 -13.69 -3.43
N LYS A 10 20.98 -13.28 -2.64
CA LYS A 10 21.22 -12.49 -1.42
C LYS A 10 21.86 -13.36 -0.34
N THR A 11 22.94 -12.88 0.25
CA THR A 11 23.62 -13.55 1.38
C THR A 11 22.87 -13.29 2.69
N GLY A 12 22.91 -14.25 3.62
CA GLY A 12 22.26 -14.13 4.94
C GLY A 12 20.75 -14.39 4.96
N ILE A 13 20.17 -14.84 3.85
CA ILE A 13 18.75 -15.19 3.75
C ILE A 13 18.61 -16.71 3.63
N LEU A 14 17.72 -17.30 4.43
CA LEU A 14 17.41 -18.73 4.35
C LEU A 14 16.75 -19.06 3.00
N LYS A 15 17.01 -20.25 2.46
CA LYS A 15 16.50 -20.64 1.14
C LYS A 15 14.97 -20.67 1.06
N ASP A 16 14.30 -20.98 2.16
CA ASP A 16 12.83 -21.00 2.29
C ASP A 16 12.21 -19.63 2.58
N ASN A 17 13.04 -18.59 2.76
CA ASN A 17 12.55 -17.24 2.93
C ASN A 17 12.04 -16.69 1.60
N TYR A 18 10.93 -15.94 1.66
CA TYR A 18 10.35 -15.25 0.51
C TYR A 18 11.36 -14.44 -0.30
N ASP A 19 12.27 -13.72 0.36
CA ASP A 19 13.27 -12.86 -0.28
C ASP A 19 14.44 -13.62 -0.93
N SER A 20 14.46 -14.96 -0.84
CA SER A 20 15.45 -15.81 -1.50
C SER A 20 15.25 -15.88 -3.03
N LEU A 21 14.10 -15.42 -3.54
CA LEU A 21 13.74 -15.43 -4.96
C LEU A 21 13.58 -14.02 -5.53
N VAL A 22 13.76 -13.89 -6.85
CA VAL A 22 13.36 -12.71 -7.62
C VAL A 22 12.05 -13.01 -8.31
N HIS A 23 10.97 -12.39 -7.84
CA HIS A 23 9.60 -12.69 -8.27
C HIS A 23 9.24 -12.11 -9.64
N ILE A 24 9.89 -12.58 -10.71
CA ILE A 24 9.67 -12.09 -12.08
C ILE A 24 8.53 -12.80 -12.81
N TYR A 25 8.17 -14.02 -12.40
CA TYR A 25 7.08 -14.81 -13.02
C TYR A 25 5.82 -14.84 -12.15
N THR A 26 5.96 -14.60 -10.84
CA THR A 26 4.84 -14.67 -9.89
C THR A 26 4.24 -13.31 -9.52
N LYS A 27 4.90 -12.19 -9.87
CA LYS A 27 4.40 -10.83 -9.57
C LYS A 27 4.32 -9.95 -10.81
N LYS A 28 3.39 -8.99 -10.78
CA LYS A 28 3.29 -7.88 -11.74
C LYS A 28 3.19 -8.32 -13.21
N GLN A 29 2.65 -9.51 -13.46
CA GLN A 29 2.41 -10.03 -14.80
C GLN A 29 1.39 -9.16 -15.54
N ASN A 30 1.48 -9.06 -16.87
CA ASN A 30 0.66 -8.14 -17.65
C ASN A 30 -0.85 -8.42 -17.53
N GLU A 31 -1.20 -9.69 -17.36
CA GLU A 31 -2.53 -10.23 -17.14
C GLU A 31 -3.21 -9.64 -15.89
N THR A 32 -2.41 -9.21 -14.91
CA THR A 32 -2.92 -8.50 -13.72
C THR A 32 -3.58 -7.19 -14.13
N TYR A 33 -2.94 -6.39 -14.99
CA TYR A 33 -3.49 -5.11 -15.44
C TYR A 33 -4.70 -5.31 -16.36
N VAL A 34 -4.69 -6.36 -17.20
CA VAL A 34 -5.85 -6.72 -18.03
C VAL A 34 -7.07 -7.03 -17.15
N THR A 35 -6.86 -7.79 -16.06
CA THR A 35 -7.92 -8.10 -15.09
C THR A 35 -8.45 -6.84 -14.41
N LEU A 36 -7.56 -5.95 -13.95
CA LEU A 36 -7.95 -4.68 -13.32
C LEU A 36 -8.76 -3.79 -14.27
N ASN A 37 -8.39 -3.72 -15.56
CA ASN A 37 -9.16 -3.01 -16.58
C ASN A 37 -10.56 -3.63 -16.76
N GLY A 38 -10.64 -4.97 -16.78
CA GLY A 38 -11.91 -5.69 -16.87
C GLY A 38 -12.85 -5.39 -15.71
N TRP A 39 -12.35 -5.37 -14.47
CA TRP A 39 -13.14 -5.01 -13.29
C TRP A 39 -13.59 -3.56 -13.31
N SER A 40 -12.70 -2.65 -13.71
CA SER A 40 -13.01 -1.23 -13.83
C SER A 40 -14.15 -0.98 -14.81
N LYS A 41 -14.07 -1.59 -16.01
CA LYS A 41 -15.15 -1.55 -17.00
C LYS A 41 -16.45 -2.14 -16.47
N LEU A 42 -16.39 -3.28 -15.78
CA LEU A 42 -17.57 -3.91 -15.19
C LEU A 42 -18.30 -2.98 -14.21
N MET A 43 -17.54 -2.25 -13.39
CA MET A 43 -18.08 -1.31 -12.41
C MET A 43 -18.67 -0.05 -13.08
N ASP A 44 -18.04 0.43 -14.15
CA ASP A 44 -18.55 1.55 -14.94
C ASP A 44 -19.84 1.16 -15.70
N ASP A 45 -19.84 0.03 -16.39
CA ASP A 45 -21.02 -0.53 -17.07
C ASP A 45 -22.17 -0.78 -16.09
N HIS A 46 -21.88 -1.20 -14.85
CA HIS A 46 -22.89 -1.33 -13.80
C HIS A 46 -23.50 0.04 -13.45
N SER A 47 -22.66 1.05 -13.23
CA SER A 47 -23.09 2.42 -12.88
C SER A 47 -23.96 3.02 -13.98
N ASN A 48 -23.52 2.90 -15.23
CA ASN A 48 -24.23 3.38 -16.42
C ASN A 48 -25.58 2.69 -16.60
N ARG A 49 -25.64 1.36 -16.50
CA ARG A 49 -26.90 0.60 -16.63
C ARG A 49 -27.90 0.93 -15.52
N LYS A 50 -27.41 1.13 -14.28
CA LYS A 50 -28.27 1.45 -13.13
C LYS A 50 -28.56 2.93 -12.99
N LYS A 51 -27.97 3.79 -13.83
CA LYS A 51 -28.01 5.25 -13.71
C LYS A 51 -27.67 5.70 -12.28
N SER A 52 -26.66 5.08 -11.68
CA SER A 52 -26.21 5.39 -10.32
C SER A 52 -24.89 6.16 -10.35
N ASP A 53 -24.51 6.71 -9.21
CA ASP A 53 -23.17 7.29 -9.03
C ASP A 53 -22.06 6.31 -9.40
N THR A 54 -20.97 6.85 -9.95
CA THR A 54 -19.74 6.14 -10.31
C THR A 54 -19.21 5.31 -9.15
N LYS A 55 -18.81 4.07 -9.43
CA LYS A 55 -18.15 3.21 -8.44
C LYS A 55 -16.64 3.32 -8.56
N LEU A 56 -16.02 3.81 -7.48
CA LEU A 56 -14.57 3.92 -7.35
C LEU A 56 -13.97 2.57 -6.93
N THR A 57 -12.88 2.17 -7.57
CA THR A 57 -12.12 0.97 -7.19
C THR A 57 -10.75 1.35 -6.64
N PHE A 58 -10.35 0.74 -5.53
CA PHE A 58 -9.00 0.92 -4.97
C PHE A 58 -8.17 -0.33 -5.16
N THR A 59 -6.94 -0.17 -5.67
CA THR A 59 -5.99 -1.28 -5.79
C THR A 59 -4.92 -1.17 -4.70
N LYS A 60 -4.87 -2.16 -3.81
CA LYS A 60 -3.79 -2.31 -2.83
C LYS A 60 -2.61 -3.01 -3.47
N VAL A 61 -1.53 -2.24 -3.66
CA VAL A 61 -0.28 -2.78 -4.19
C VAL A 61 0.91 -2.05 -3.58
N TYR A 62 1.81 -2.80 -2.97
CA TYR A 62 3.07 -2.27 -2.44
C TYR A 62 4.10 -2.25 -3.56
N ILE A 63 4.32 -1.08 -4.17
CA ILE A 63 5.22 -0.91 -5.31
C ILE A 63 6.26 0.15 -5.00
N THR A 64 7.52 -0.20 -5.25
CA THR A 64 8.65 0.73 -5.21
C THR A 64 8.83 1.53 -6.51
N HIS A 65 8.37 1.00 -7.65
CA HIS A 65 8.56 1.61 -8.98
C HIS A 65 7.32 1.47 -9.88
N ASP A 66 6.86 2.63 -10.36
CA ASP A 66 5.83 2.84 -11.40
C ASP A 66 4.37 2.46 -11.07
N PRO A 67 3.65 3.30 -10.31
CA PRO A 67 2.21 3.14 -10.09
C PRO A 67 1.36 3.49 -11.32
N ILE A 68 1.93 4.06 -12.39
CA ILE A 68 1.18 4.56 -13.56
C ILE A 68 0.42 3.42 -14.23
N LYS A 69 1.03 2.22 -14.29
CA LYS A 69 0.37 1.03 -14.87
C LYS A 69 -0.96 0.66 -14.19
N TYR A 70 -1.14 1.05 -12.93
CA TYR A 70 -2.38 0.81 -12.18
C TYR A 70 -3.42 1.92 -12.39
N TYR A 71 -3.01 3.10 -12.85
CA TYR A 71 -3.90 4.20 -13.27
C TYR A 71 -4.40 4.08 -14.72
N ASN A 72 -3.84 3.15 -15.50
CA ASN A 72 -4.27 2.87 -16.88
C ASN A 72 -5.66 2.22 -16.96
N ALA A 73 -6.21 1.76 -15.82
CA ALA A 73 -7.60 1.36 -15.71
C ALA A 73 -8.46 2.59 -15.32
N ASP A 74 -9.55 2.84 -16.04
CA ASP A 74 -10.47 3.94 -15.71
C ASP A 74 -11.09 3.77 -14.32
N PHE A 75 -11.19 4.85 -13.54
CA PHE A 75 -11.74 4.85 -12.17
C PHE A 75 -11.05 3.91 -11.15
N ASN A 76 -9.85 3.42 -11.45
CA ASN A 76 -9.02 2.70 -10.48
C ASN A 76 -8.02 3.65 -9.82
N VAL A 77 -7.93 3.57 -8.48
CA VAL A 77 -7.01 4.37 -7.67
C VAL A 77 -6.07 3.44 -6.90
N PRO A 78 -4.79 3.29 -7.31
CA PRO A 78 -3.82 2.58 -6.50
C PRO A 78 -3.52 3.33 -5.20
N PHE A 79 -3.45 2.62 -4.09
CA PHE A 79 -3.14 3.23 -2.79
C PHE A 79 -1.72 3.83 -2.77
N ASN A 80 -1.62 5.06 -2.26
CA ASN A 80 -0.36 5.75 -2.02
C ASN A 80 0.16 5.43 -0.61
N PHE A 81 1.19 4.58 -0.55
CA PHE A 81 1.82 4.19 0.71
C PHE A 81 3.07 5.00 1.06
N MET A 82 3.26 6.22 0.53
CA MET A 82 4.46 7.03 0.83
C MET A 82 4.66 7.31 2.33
N PHE A 83 3.58 7.57 3.08
CA PHE A 83 3.64 7.80 4.53
C PHE A 83 3.92 6.53 5.34
N ILE A 84 3.86 5.36 4.72
CA ILE A 84 4.09 4.07 5.37
C ILE A 84 5.49 3.55 5.03
N ASN A 85 5.86 3.57 3.74
CA ASN A 85 7.05 2.85 3.25
C ASN A 85 8.25 3.75 2.99
N GLN A 86 8.06 5.07 2.84
CA GLN A 86 9.11 5.98 2.36
C GLN A 86 9.41 7.10 3.36
N LEU A 87 8.44 7.50 4.18
CA LEU A 87 8.62 8.51 5.23
C LEU A 87 8.66 7.87 6.62
N HIS A 88 9.43 8.50 7.52
CA HIS A 88 9.59 8.09 8.91
C HIS A 88 9.82 9.30 9.84
N ASN A 89 9.96 9.06 11.14
CA ASN A 89 10.10 10.11 12.17
C ASN A 89 11.32 11.05 12.00
N LYS A 90 12.34 10.65 11.22
CA LYS A 90 13.53 11.47 10.93
C LYS A 90 13.46 12.16 9.57
N SER A 91 12.43 11.89 8.76
CA SER A 91 12.27 12.57 7.46
C SER A 91 12.14 14.08 7.65
N GLU A 92 12.81 14.82 6.79
CA GLU A 92 12.82 16.28 6.75
C GLU A 92 11.79 16.82 5.77
N ALA A 93 11.45 18.10 5.85
CA ALA A 93 10.43 18.72 4.99
C ALA A 93 10.68 18.51 3.47
N VAL A 94 11.96 18.45 3.06
CA VAL A 94 12.35 18.18 1.68
C VAL A 94 11.95 16.78 1.20
N ASP A 95 11.98 15.78 2.09
CA ASP A 95 11.55 14.41 1.77
C ASP A 95 10.05 14.37 1.49
N TYR A 96 9.25 15.05 2.32
CA TYR A 96 7.81 15.16 2.13
C TYR A 96 7.49 15.83 0.80
N LYS A 97 8.10 16.99 0.53
CA LYS A 97 7.88 17.74 -0.72
C LYS A 97 8.22 16.88 -1.94
N THR A 98 9.36 16.21 -1.92
CA THR A 98 9.82 15.37 -3.02
C THR A 98 8.85 14.23 -3.31
N LEU A 99 8.36 13.55 -2.27
CA LEU A 99 7.44 12.43 -2.43
C LEU A 99 6.01 12.87 -2.80
N ILE A 100 5.53 13.98 -2.24
CA ILE A 100 4.24 14.59 -2.61
C ILE A 100 4.27 14.99 -4.08
N ASP A 101 5.29 15.72 -4.53
CA ASP A 101 5.43 16.14 -5.93
C ASP A 101 5.52 14.95 -6.87
N LYS A 102 6.32 13.93 -6.50
CA LYS A 102 6.44 12.70 -7.27
C LYS A 102 5.07 12.04 -7.40
N TRP A 103 4.31 11.93 -6.32
CA TRP A 103 3.00 11.31 -6.34
C TRP A 103 2.02 12.10 -7.23
N VAL A 104 1.89 13.40 -7.02
CA VAL A 104 0.98 14.26 -7.78
C VAL A 104 1.29 14.22 -9.28
N ARG A 105 2.57 14.22 -9.68
CA ARG A 105 2.97 14.07 -11.10
C ARG A 105 2.67 12.68 -11.68
N THR A 106 2.52 11.67 -10.83
CA THR A 106 2.25 10.29 -11.24
C THR A 106 0.75 10.02 -11.41
N VAL A 107 -0.10 10.76 -10.68
CA VAL A 107 -1.55 10.63 -10.82
C VAL A 107 -1.96 11.08 -12.22
N ARG A 108 -2.70 10.21 -12.92
CA ARG A 108 -3.24 10.49 -14.25
C ARG A 108 -4.27 11.61 -14.20
N GLU A 109 -4.28 12.45 -15.22
CA GLU A 109 -5.32 13.46 -15.40
C GLU A 109 -6.73 12.83 -15.34
N GLY A 110 -7.63 13.48 -14.60
CA GLY A 110 -8.99 12.98 -14.32
C GLY A 110 -9.09 11.91 -13.24
N SER A 111 -7.97 11.44 -12.67
CA SER A 111 -7.96 10.51 -11.53
C SER A 111 -7.77 11.25 -10.20
N ALA A 112 -8.22 10.63 -9.11
CA ALA A 112 -8.01 11.16 -7.76
C ALA A 112 -6.64 10.75 -7.19
N SER A 113 -5.91 11.71 -6.62
CA SER A 113 -4.84 11.43 -5.66
C SER A 113 -5.41 10.82 -4.38
N ASN A 114 -4.59 10.07 -3.66
CA ASN A 114 -4.94 9.59 -2.32
C ASN A 114 -3.71 9.62 -1.38
N TRP A 115 -3.99 9.61 -0.08
CA TRP A 115 -3.01 9.75 0.99
C TRP A 115 -3.32 8.72 2.09
N VAL A 116 -2.57 7.61 2.12
CA VAL A 116 -2.75 6.55 3.13
C VAL A 116 -1.76 6.73 4.26
N ILE A 117 -2.26 7.05 5.45
CA ILE A 117 -1.42 7.29 6.63
C ILE A 117 -1.22 6.04 7.51
N GLY A 118 -2.09 5.03 7.37
CA GLY A 118 -2.03 3.79 8.13
C GLY A 118 -2.86 2.66 7.51
N ASN A 119 -2.61 1.44 7.95
CA ASN A 119 -3.40 0.24 7.63
C ASN A 119 -3.10 -0.87 8.65
N HIS A 120 -3.67 -2.06 8.46
CA HIS A 120 -3.51 -3.22 9.36
C HIS A 120 -2.20 -4.01 9.18
N ASP A 121 -1.42 -3.79 8.11
CA ASP A 121 -0.17 -4.52 7.88
C ASP A 121 1.05 -3.83 8.50
N ASN A 122 0.91 -2.56 8.86
CA ASN A 122 2.03 -1.71 9.26
C ASN A 122 1.81 -1.14 10.67
N HIS A 123 2.92 -0.85 11.36
CA HIS A 123 2.93 -0.13 12.62
C HIS A 123 2.07 1.14 12.53
N ARG A 124 1.33 1.49 13.59
CA ARG A 124 0.46 2.68 13.62
C ARG A 124 1.21 3.98 13.38
N VAL A 125 0.55 4.99 12.81
CA VAL A 125 1.19 6.27 12.45
C VAL A 125 1.85 6.95 13.65
N ALA A 126 1.20 6.95 14.81
CA ALA A 126 1.76 7.52 16.04
C ALA A 126 2.97 6.72 16.55
N THR A 127 3.05 5.42 16.29
CA THR A 127 4.26 4.61 16.58
C THR A 127 5.39 4.93 15.61
N ARG A 128 5.10 5.09 14.31
CA ARG A 128 6.13 5.37 13.29
C ARG A 128 6.70 6.79 13.38
N PHE A 129 5.86 7.78 13.70
CA PHE A 129 6.22 9.20 13.66
C PHE A 129 6.34 9.86 15.04
N GLY A 130 5.73 9.27 16.08
CA GLY A 130 5.48 9.94 17.35
C GLY A 130 4.20 10.78 17.30
N HIS A 131 3.56 11.00 18.46
CA HIS A 131 2.26 11.69 18.57
C HIS A 131 2.23 13.05 17.85
N GLY A 132 3.16 13.97 18.16
CA GLY A 132 3.14 15.31 17.56
C GLY A 132 3.33 15.32 16.04
N ARG A 133 4.13 14.41 15.47
CA ARG A 133 4.28 14.31 14.02
C ARG A 133 3.11 13.57 13.36
N ALA A 134 2.46 12.64 14.05
CA ALA A 134 1.28 11.96 13.53
C ALA A 134 0.14 12.95 13.28
N ASP A 135 -0.08 13.90 14.18
CA ASP A 135 -1.05 14.99 13.99
C ASP A 135 -0.72 15.83 12.76
N ASN A 136 0.55 16.18 12.57
CA ASN A 136 1.00 16.93 11.39
C ASN A 136 0.79 16.14 10.08
N VAL A 137 1.11 14.84 10.06
CA VAL A 137 0.86 13.97 8.91
C VAL A 137 -0.63 13.91 8.58
N MET A 138 -1.49 13.81 9.60
CA MET A 138 -2.94 13.80 9.44
C MET A 138 -3.47 15.14 8.90
N MET A 139 -3.10 16.27 9.52
CA MET A 139 -3.51 17.61 9.08
C MET A 139 -3.07 17.88 7.64
N MET A 140 -1.82 17.57 7.30
CA MET A 140 -1.31 17.73 5.94
C MET A 140 -2.10 16.87 4.94
N SER A 141 -2.42 15.63 5.30
CA SER A 141 -3.19 14.74 4.43
C SER A 141 -4.68 15.16 4.28
N MET A 142 -5.22 15.93 5.23
CA MET A 142 -6.57 16.53 5.14
C MET A 142 -6.63 17.72 4.19
N VAL A 143 -5.55 18.50 4.06
CA VAL A 143 -5.52 19.70 3.21
C VAL A 143 -5.02 19.43 1.79
N MET A 144 -4.35 18.30 1.56
CA MET A 144 -3.91 17.88 0.23
C MET A 144 -5.10 17.42 -0.63
N PRO A 145 -5.09 17.70 -1.95
CA PRO A 145 -6.19 17.32 -2.83
C PRO A 145 -6.36 15.80 -2.92
N GLY A 146 -7.59 15.36 -3.13
CA GLY A 146 -7.93 13.96 -3.33
C GLY A 146 -8.48 13.28 -2.08
N ILE A 147 -8.11 12.01 -1.89
CA ILE A 147 -8.76 11.11 -0.93
C ILE A 147 -7.83 10.85 0.25
N LEU A 148 -8.28 11.22 1.44
CA LEU A 148 -7.61 10.84 2.69
C LEU A 148 -8.07 9.45 3.14
N VAL A 149 -7.11 8.56 3.43
CA VAL A 149 -7.36 7.23 3.98
C VAL A 149 -6.75 7.14 5.38
N ILE A 150 -7.62 7.13 6.38
CA ILE A 150 -7.27 7.01 7.80
C ILE A 150 -7.59 5.59 8.28
N TYR A 151 -6.65 4.94 8.95
CA TYR A 151 -6.89 3.65 9.59
C TYR A 151 -7.51 3.83 10.98
N ASN A 152 -8.23 2.80 11.43
CA ASN A 152 -8.99 2.88 12.68
C ASN A 152 -8.11 3.35 13.85
N ASP A 153 -8.65 4.25 14.67
CA ASP A 153 -8.01 4.90 15.82
C ASP A 153 -6.77 5.77 15.55
N ASP A 154 -6.29 5.89 14.31
CA ASP A 154 -5.17 6.80 14.00
C ASP A 154 -5.57 8.27 14.24
N LYS A 155 -6.86 8.60 14.07
CA LYS A 155 -7.42 9.94 14.34
C LYS A 155 -7.34 10.38 15.81
N ILE A 156 -7.16 9.43 16.74
CA ILE A 156 -6.98 9.70 18.18
C ILE A 156 -5.54 9.42 18.64
N GLY A 157 -4.60 9.26 17.70
CA GLY A 157 -3.19 9.11 18.02
C GLY A 157 -2.83 7.76 18.65
N THR A 158 -3.58 6.69 18.38
CA THR A 158 -3.31 5.37 18.96
C THR A 158 -1.94 4.85 18.54
N VAL A 159 -1.19 4.31 19.51
CA VAL A 159 0.09 3.63 19.28
C VAL A 159 -0.08 2.12 19.29
N ASP A 160 0.89 1.42 18.71
CA ASP A 160 0.96 -0.04 18.73
C ASP A 160 0.92 -0.56 20.16
N ARG A 161 0.09 -1.58 20.36
CA ARG A 161 0.09 -2.38 21.57
C ARG A 161 1.25 -3.38 21.52
N LYS A 162 1.88 -3.59 22.66
CA LYS A 162 2.81 -4.72 22.84
C LYS A 162 2.01 -6.02 22.98
N PHE A 163 2.26 -6.96 22.08
CA PHE A 163 1.75 -8.33 22.17
C PHE A 163 2.86 -9.23 22.71
N THR A 164 2.52 -10.11 23.64
CA THR A 164 3.41 -11.21 24.03
C THR A 164 3.44 -12.28 22.93
N TYR A 165 4.44 -13.15 22.99
CA TYR A 165 4.54 -14.29 22.08
C TYR A 165 3.28 -15.18 22.12
N ALA A 166 2.77 -15.48 23.32
CA ALA A 166 1.57 -16.30 23.51
C ALA A 166 0.28 -15.65 22.97
N GLU A 167 0.22 -14.32 22.90
CA GLU A 167 -0.92 -13.59 22.33
C GLU A 167 -0.85 -13.44 20.80
N THR A 168 0.27 -13.81 20.18
CA THR A 168 0.48 -13.61 18.74
C THR A 168 -0.30 -14.63 17.92
N MET A 169 -1.27 -14.15 17.13
CA MET A 169 -2.11 -14.97 16.25
C MET A 169 -1.92 -14.67 14.76
N ASN A 170 -1.05 -13.70 14.42
CA ASN A 170 -0.77 -13.36 13.03
C ASN A 170 0.03 -14.49 12.37
N SER A 171 -0.55 -15.13 11.35
CA SER A 171 0.07 -16.25 10.65
C SER A 171 1.45 -15.92 10.08
N ALA A 172 1.66 -14.71 9.53
CA ALA A 172 2.95 -14.29 9.02
C ALA A 172 4.01 -14.24 10.12
N SER A 173 3.64 -13.73 11.31
CA SER A 173 4.54 -13.74 12.47
C SER A 173 4.79 -15.17 12.96
N CYS A 174 3.75 -16.01 13.05
CA CYS A 174 3.86 -17.39 13.50
C CYS A 174 4.77 -18.22 12.58
N SER A 175 4.68 -18.06 11.25
CA SER A 175 5.54 -18.76 10.29
C SER A 175 7.02 -18.41 10.46
N VAL A 176 7.34 -17.13 10.65
CA VAL A 176 8.73 -16.68 10.87
C VAL A 176 9.24 -17.10 12.25
N MET A 177 8.35 -17.17 13.25
CA MET A 177 8.68 -17.58 14.61
C MET A 177 8.69 -19.10 14.85
N GLY A 178 8.34 -19.92 13.83
CA GLY A 178 8.28 -21.38 13.96
C GLY A 178 7.11 -21.90 14.80
N LEU A 179 6.04 -21.12 14.96
CA LEU A 179 4.85 -21.43 15.76
C LEU A 179 3.83 -22.34 15.06
N VAL A 180 3.96 -22.53 13.75
CA VAL A 180 3.12 -23.45 12.98
C VAL A 180 3.89 -24.77 12.82
N PRO A 181 3.35 -25.92 13.28
CA PRO A 181 3.93 -27.21 12.96
C PRO A 181 3.99 -27.36 11.44
N ARG A 182 5.14 -27.79 10.91
CA ARG A 182 5.26 -28.13 9.48
C ARG A 182 4.35 -29.30 9.12
#